data_AF-A0A179ENZ7-F1
#
_entry.id   AF-A0A179ENZ7-F1
#
_cell.length_a   1.000
_cell.length_b   1.000
_cell.length_c   1.000
_cell.angle_alpha   90.00
_cell.angle_beta   90.00
_cell.angle_gamma   90.00
#
_symmetry.space_group_name_H-M   'P 1'
#
loop_
_entity.id
_entity.type
_entity.pdbx_description
1 polymer ?
#
loop_
_entity_poly.entity_id
_entity_poly.type
_entity_poly.pdbx_seq_one_letter_code
_entity_poly.pdbx_strand_id
1 'polypeptide(L)'
;MRKKVWQMLFVGIIFLGCIVPAITVNAEMSDFYWEGRAKNRYWMNELKDNTRLSELSIPGTHDSATHAIKDTVGLGYVKTQSIDITRQLTNGIRFLDARVCETNGSFAMHHGSFYLNQMFGDVLNQVTSFLTKNPSEVVYMRLKQENSSVNDQIFNQVLNEKYLKNSCWKDFFITEIVIKL
;
A
#
# COMPACT_ATOMS: atom_id res chain seq x y z
N MET A 1 55.15 -42.67 35.81
CA MET A 1 53.77 -42.77 36.35
C MET A 1 53.30 -41.39 36.78
N ARG A 2 52.24 -40.88 36.14
CA ARG A 2 51.76 -39.49 36.18
C ARG A 2 51.22 -39.09 37.56
N LYS A 3 51.75 -37.98 38.11
CA LYS A 3 51.15 -37.24 39.24
C LYS A 3 50.14 -36.24 38.66
N LYS A 4 48.90 -36.24 39.18
CA LYS A 4 47.84 -35.27 38.85
C LYS A 4 48.12 -33.97 39.60
N VAL A 5 48.21 -32.86 38.88
CA VAL A 5 48.19 -31.50 39.45
C VAL A 5 46.99 -30.78 38.84
N TRP A 6 46.12 -30.29 39.70
CA TRP A 6 44.99 -29.43 39.35
C TRP A 6 45.52 -28.02 39.09
N GLN A 7 45.19 -27.44 37.93
CA GLN A 7 45.24 -25.99 37.73
C GLN A 7 43.89 -25.55 37.17
N MET A 8 43.21 -24.71 37.96
CA MET A 8 42.04 -23.96 37.57
C MET A 8 42.42 -23.01 36.42
N LEU A 9 41.65 -23.04 35.34
CA LEU A 9 41.60 -21.96 34.37
C LEU A 9 40.13 -21.53 34.25
N PHE A 10 39.87 -20.30 34.68
CA PHE A 10 38.64 -19.57 34.38
C PHE A 10 38.60 -19.34 32.87
N VAL A 11 37.58 -19.88 32.20
CA VAL A 11 37.21 -19.45 30.84
C VAL A 11 35.86 -18.78 30.96
N GLY A 12 35.87 -17.46 30.79
CA GLY A 12 34.67 -16.62 30.75
C GLY A 12 33.75 -17.06 29.62
N ILE A 13 32.48 -17.23 29.95
CA ILE A 13 31.41 -17.37 28.97
C ILE A 13 31.19 -15.98 28.38
N ILE A 14 31.75 -15.72 27.20
CA ILE A 14 31.30 -14.62 26.35
C ILE A 14 29.92 -15.02 25.87
N PHE A 15 28.87 -14.46 26.47
CA PHE A 15 27.55 -14.40 25.85
C PHE A 15 27.70 -13.52 24.61
N LEU A 16 27.98 -14.16 23.47
CA LEU A 16 27.77 -13.52 22.18
C LEU A 16 26.26 -13.42 22.02
N GLY A 17 25.70 -12.31 22.51
CA GLY A 17 24.35 -11.91 22.18
C GLY A 17 24.28 -11.75 20.67
N CYS A 18 23.84 -12.80 19.98
CA CYS A 18 23.23 -12.65 18.67
C CYS A 18 21.98 -11.80 18.89
N ILE A 19 22.17 -10.48 18.83
CA ILE A 19 21.09 -9.58 18.48
C ILE A 19 20.74 -9.99 17.06
N VAL A 20 19.78 -10.91 16.93
CA VAL A 20 19.06 -11.05 15.68
C VAL A 20 18.35 -9.71 15.53
N PRO A 21 18.69 -8.86 14.56
CA PRO A 21 17.84 -7.71 14.30
C PRO A 21 16.45 -8.28 14.05
N ALA A 22 15.43 -7.70 14.67
CA ALA A 22 14.06 -7.99 14.31
C ALA A 22 13.94 -7.63 12.82
N ILE A 23 14.08 -8.62 11.95
CA ILE A 23 13.80 -8.44 10.53
C ILE A 23 12.28 -8.35 10.47
N THR A 24 11.77 -7.13 10.52
CA THR A 24 10.42 -6.83 10.07
C THR A 24 10.38 -7.15 8.59
N VAL A 25 9.87 -8.33 8.26
CA VAL A 25 9.44 -8.67 6.89
C VAL A 25 8.20 -7.83 6.59
N ASN A 26 8.42 -6.65 6.03
CA ASN A 26 7.37 -5.83 5.46
C ASN A 26 7.13 -6.28 4.01
N ALA A 27 5.86 -6.32 3.58
CA ALA A 27 5.52 -6.43 2.16
C ALA A 27 5.80 -5.09 1.47
N GLU A 28 7.08 -4.72 1.39
CA GLU A 28 7.55 -3.44 0.86
C GLU A 28 7.79 -3.47 -0.64
N MET A 29 7.12 -2.60 -1.39
CA MET A 29 7.56 -2.28 -2.75
C MET A 29 8.58 -1.14 -2.71
N SER A 30 9.79 -1.40 -3.20
CA SER A 30 10.86 -0.41 -3.36
C SER A 30 11.58 -0.54 -4.70
N ASP A 31 12.13 0.58 -5.16
CA ASP A 31 12.85 0.65 -6.44
C ASP A 31 14.38 0.56 -6.26
N PHE A 32 14.87 0.30 -5.04
CA PHE A 32 16.30 0.41 -4.72
C PHE A 32 17.12 -0.85 -5.08
N TYR A 33 16.46 -2.00 -5.23
CA TYR A 33 17.13 -3.30 -5.48
C TYR A 33 16.70 -4.02 -6.76
N TRP A 34 15.76 -3.46 -7.53
CA TRP A 34 15.23 -4.08 -8.75
C TRP A 34 15.73 -3.35 -10.00
N GLU A 35 16.86 -3.78 -10.56
CA GLU A 35 17.25 -3.47 -11.95
C GLU A 35 16.44 -4.28 -12.99
N GLY A 36 15.33 -4.89 -12.58
CA GLY A 36 14.40 -5.58 -13.46
C GLY A 36 13.57 -4.57 -14.25
N ARG A 37 13.72 -4.58 -15.59
CA ARG A 37 12.89 -3.84 -16.56
C ARG A 37 11.39 -4.16 -16.40
N ALA A 38 10.70 -3.53 -15.46
CA ALA A 38 9.24 -3.66 -15.34
C ALA A 38 8.55 -2.31 -15.23
N LYS A 39 8.92 -1.34 -16.10
CA LYS A 39 8.01 -0.23 -16.41
C LYS A 39 6.87 -0.77 -17.27
N ASN A 40 5.96 -1.54 -16.67
CA ASN A 40 4.84 -2.12 -17.37
C ASN A 40 3.61 -1.19 -17.30
N ARG A 41 3.79 0.02 -17.81
CA ARG A 41 2.86 1.14 -17.61
C ARG A 41 1.51 0.91 -18.30
N TYR A 42 1.47 0.16 -19.40
CA TYR A 42 0.29 0.03 -20.27
C TYR A 42 -0.01 -1.43 -20.61
N TRP A 43 0.18 -2.34 -19.64
CA TRP A 43 0.10 -3.78 -19.89
C TRP A 43 -1.30 -4.26 -20.23
N MET A 44 -2.34 -3.55 -19.75
CA MET A 44 -3.71 -3.92 -20.09
C MET A 44 -4.04 -3.61 -21.55
N ASN A 45 -3.31 -2.70 -22.20
CA ASN A 45 -3.46 -2.40 -23.64
C ASN A 45 -3.13 -3.59 -24.57
N GLU A 46 -2.42 -4.60 -24.07
CA GLU A 46 -2.08 -5.80 -24.85
C GLU A 46 -3.15 -6.90 -24.72
N LEU A 47 -4.14 -6.70 -23.85
CA LEU A 47 -5.24 -7.63 -23.64
C LEU A 47 -6.33 -7.42 -24.70
N LYS A 48 -7.12 -8.46 -24.95
CA LYS A 48 -8.35 -8.32 -25.74
C LYS A 48 -9.43 -7.65 -24.88
N ASP A 49 -10.25 -6.80 -25.48
CA ASP A 49 -11.34 -6.10 -24.80
C ASP A 49 -12.35 -7.02 -24.08
N ASN A 50 -12.46 -8.28 -24.52
CA ASN A 50 -13.36 -9.28 -23.93
C ASN A 50 -12.69 -10.22 -22.91
N THR A 51 -11.46 -9.93 -22.50
CA THR A 51 -10.75 -10.71 -21.46
C THR A 51 -11.51 -10.59 -20.14
N ARG A 52 -11.82 -11.72 -19.50
CA ARG A 52 -12.58 -11.71 -18.23
C ARG A 52 -11.65 -11.34 -17.08
N LEU A 53 -12.18 -10.62 -16.09
CA LEU A 53 -11.44 -10.31 -14.86
C LEU A 53 -10.91 -11.58 -14.17
N SER A 54 -11.68 -12.67 -14.20
CA SER A 54 -11.29 -13.96 -13.63
C SER A 54 -10.12 -14.65 -14.35
N GLU A 55 -9.72 -14.16 -15.53
CA GLU A 55 -8.60 -14.68 -16.32
C GLU A 55 -7.32 -13.87 -16.10
N LEU A 56 -7.38 -12.79 -15.32
CA LEU A 56 -6.27 -11.88 -15.10
C LEU A 56 -5.61 -12.13 -13.74
N SER A 57 -4.28 -12.22 -13.76
CA SER A 57 -3.46 -12.02 -12.57
C SER A 57 -3.15 -10.53 -12.42
N ILE A 58 -3.84 -9.84 -11.52
CA ILE A 58 -3.70 -8.40 -11.32
C ILE A 58 -2.78 -8.12 -10.12
N PRO A 59 -1.61 -7.49 -10.32
CA PRO A 59 -0.75 -7.12 -9.21
C PRO A 59 -1.35 -5.97 -8.40
N GLY A 60 -1.29 -6.09 -7.08
CA GLY A 60 -1.81 -5.12 -6.12
C GLY A 60 -0.84 -4.81 -5.00
N THR A 61 -1.06 -3.70 -4.32
CA THR A 61 -0.29 -3.29 -3.14
C THR A 61 -1.18 -3.22 -1.89
N HIS A 62 -0.64 -3.71 -0.77
CA HIS A 62 -1.29 -3.62 0.55
C HIS A 62 -0.97 -2.27 1.19
N ASP A 63 -1.98 -1.60 1.76
CA ASP A 63 -1.87 -0.25 2.31
C ASP A 63 -1.13 0.70 1.34
N SER A 64 -1.69 0.91 0.16
CA SER A 64 -0.95 1.48 -0.97
C SER A 64 -0.40 2.89 -0.72
N ALA A 65 -0.99 3.65 0.20
CA ALA A 65 -0.68 5.08 0.41
C ALA A 65 0.24 5.36 1.62
N THR A 66 1.13 4.43 2.00
CA THR A 66 2.02 4.66 3.17
C THR A 66 3.35 5.32 2.84
N HIS A 67 3.64 5.60 1.57
CA HIS A 67 4.98 6.05 1.13
C HIS A 67 5.47 7.35 1.77
N ALA A 68 4.55 8.22 2.18
CA ALA A 68 4.86 9.47 2.85
C ALA A 68 5.27 9.30 4.33
N ILE A 69 5.17 8.10 4.88
CA ILE A 69 5.68 7.78 6.22
C ILE A 69 7.21 7.63 6.14
N LYS A 70 7.89 8.34 7.05
CA LYS A 70 9.35 8.25 7.21
C LYS A 70 9.70 7.02 8.03
N ASP A 71 10.77 6.34 7.61
CA ASP A 71 11.35 5.21 8.33
C ASP A 71 11.97 5.73 9.63
N THR A 72 11.18 5.65 10.69
CA THR A 72 11.52 6.09 12.03
C THR A 72 11.40 4.92 12.99
N VAL A 73 12.30 4.88 13.98
CA VAL A 73 12.33 3.80 14.97
C VAL A 73 10.97 3.70 15.65
N GLY A 74 10.36 2.50 15.61
CA GLY A 74 9.04 2.24 16.20
C GLY A 74 7.83 2.41 15.28
N LEU A 75 8.01 2.90 14.04
CA LEU A 75 6.93 3.01 13.04
C LEU A 75 7.13 2.11 11.82
N GLY A 76 8.09 1.19 11.86
CA GLY A 76 8.43 0.31 10.75
C GLY A 76 7.28 -0.60 10.29
N TYR A 77 6.28 -0.86 11.13
CA TYR A 77 5.10 -1.66 10.76
C TYR A 77 4.02 -0.86 10.01
N VAL A 78 4.08 0.48 10.04
CA VAL A 78 3.09 1.37 9.42
C VAL A 78 3.35 1.53 7.92
N LYS A 79 4.63 1.46 7.51
CA LYS A 79 5.04 1.67 6.12
C LYS A 79 5.13 0.35 5.37
N THR A 80 4.26 0.17 4.39
CA THR A 80 4.23 -1.00 3.51
C THR A 80 4.67 -0.66 2.09
N GLN A 81 4.70 0.60 1.70
CA GLN A 81 5.15 1.05 0.37
C GLN A 81 6.20 2.14 0.53
N SER A 82 7.25 2.12 -0.28
CA SER A 82 8.28 3.17 -0.31
C SER A 82 8.14 4.15 -1.48
N ILE A 83 7.29 3.82 -2.45
CA ILE A 83 7.04 4.63 -3.65
C ILE A 83 5.58 5.11 -3.73
N ASP A 84 5.40 6.31 -4.31
CA ASP A 84 4.09 6.94 -4.47
C ASP A 84 3.19 6.20 -5.46
N ILE A 85 1.87 6.50 -5.42
CA ILE A 85 0.85 5.85 -6.24
C ILE A 85 1.19 5.95 -7.73
N THR A 86 1.64 7.12 -8.20
CA THR A 86 2.03 7.31 -9.60
C THR A 86 3.10 6.31 -10.05
N ARG A 87 4.08 6.05 -9.19
CA ARG A 87 5.17 5.11 -9.45
C ARG A 87 4.71 3.66 -9.33
N GLN A 88 3.83 3.34 -8.38
CA GLN A 88 3.19 2.01 -8.32
C GLN A 88 2.47 1.69 -9.64
N LEU A 89 1.65 2.61 -10.13
CA LEU A 89 0.91 2.44 -11.39
C LEU A 89 1.84 2.36 -12.59
N THR A 90 2.92 3.15 -12.62
CA THR A 90 3.94 3.09 -13.67
C THR A 90 4.69 1.75 -13.68
N ASN A 91 4.85 1.12 -12.52
CA ASN A 91 5.47 -0.20 -12.36
C ASN A 91 4.48 -1.36 -12.63
N GLY A 92 3.24 -1.07 -13.01
CA GLY A 92 2.24 -2.06 -13.45
C GLY A 92 1.22 -2.47 -12.39
N ILE A 93 1.26 -1.89 -11.18
CA ILE A 93 0.23 -2.11 -10.16
C ILE A 93 -1.13 -1.61 -10.67
N ARG A 94 -2.18 -2.41 -10.50
CA ARG A 94 -3.55 -2.07 -10.91
C ARG A 94 -4.60 -2.34 -9.84
N PHE A 95 -4.20 -2.85 -8.68
CA PHE A 95 -5.06 -2.94 -7.50
C PHE A 95 -4.45 -2.15 -6.33
N LEU A 96 -5.21 -1.20 -5.79
CA LEU A 96 -4.80 -0.36 -4.66
C LEU A 96 -5.68 -0.65 -3.44
N ASP A 97 -5.07 -0.93 -2.29
CA ASP A 97 -5.73 -0.99 -1.00
C ASP A 97 -5.68 0.39 -0.33
N ALA A 98 -6.77 1.15 -0.45
CA ALA A 98 -6.93 2.49 0.09
C ALA A 98 -7.71 2.44 1.42
N ARG A 99 -7.03 2.76 2.51
CA ARG A 99 -7.60 2.77 3.86
C ARG A 99 -7.75 4.19 4.37
N VAL A 100 -8.97 4.54 4.77
CA VAL A 100 -9.37 5.93 5.03
C VAL A 100 -10.05 6.10 6.38
N CYS A 101 -9.75 7.20 7.04
CA CYS A 101 -10.49 7.69 8.18
C CYS A 101 -11.27 8.95 7.78
N GLU A 102 -12.55 9.01 8.15
CA GLU A 102 -13.32 10.25 8.04
C GLU A 102 -12.73 11.33 8.96
N THR A 103 -12.52 12.51 8.39
CA THR A 103 -12.07 13.71 9.10
C THR A 103 -12.69 14.96 8.47
N ASN A 104 -13.54 15.64 9.23
CA ASN A 104 -14.14 16.93 8.88
C ASN A 104 -14.79 16.98 7.48
N GLY A 105 -15.56 15.95 7.11
CA GLY A 105 -16.25 15.84 5.82
C GLY A 105 -15.36 15.41 4.65
N SER A 106 -14.24 14.75 4.95
CA SER A 106 -13.26 14.26 3.98
C SER A 106 -12.61 12.98 4.48
N PHE A 107 -11.78 12.35 3.65
CA PHE A 107 -11.06 11.12 3.95
C PHE A 107 -9.55 11.36 4.02
N ALA A 108 -8.98 11.14 5.19
CA ALA A 108 -7.55 11.04 5.42
C ALA A 108 -7.07 9.60 5.23
N MET A 109 -5.91 9.39 4.63
CA MET A 109 -5.31 8.07 4.47
C MET A 109 -4.76 7.58 5.81
N HIS A 110 -5.04 6.32 6.17
CA HIS A 110 -4.70 5.76 7.48
C HIS A 110 -4.15 4.33 7.39
N HIS A 111 -3.30 3.98 8.36
CA HIS A 111 -2.97 2.59 8.69
C HIS A 111 -3.20 2.42 10.20
N GLY A 112 -4.27 1.70 10.59
CA GLY A 112 -4.75 1.75 11.97
C GLY A 112 -4.98 3.19 12.42
N SER A 113 -4.47 3.54 13.60
CA SER A 113 -4.59 4.90 14.16
C SER A 113 -3.65 5.95 13.55
N PHE A 114 -2.78 5.57 12.61
CA PHE A 114 -1.77 6.47 12.05
C PHE A 114 -2.27 7.17 10.79
N TYR A 115 -2.26 8.51 10.83
CA TYR A 115 -2.43 9.33 9.65
C TYR A 115 -1.20 9.23 8.73
N LEU A 116 -1.43 8.95 7.45
CA LEU A 116 -0.36 8.67 6.46
C LEU A 116 0.17 9.93 5.76
N ASN A 117 -0.07 11.13 6.30
CA ASN A 117 0.33 12.42 5.71
C ASN A 117 -0.26 12.67 4.30
N GLN A 118 -1.40 12.05 3.99
CA GLN A 118 -2.06 12.16 2.70
C GLN A 118 -3.59 12.14 2.85
N MET A 119 -4.29 12.84 1.98
CA MET A 119 -5.74 12.76 1.85
C MET A 119 -6.12 11.83 0.69
N PHE A 120 -7.34 11.28 0.73
CA PHE A 120 -7.83 10.41 -0.35
C PHE A 120 -7.88 11.12 -1.71
N GLY A 121 -8.14 12.43 -1.72
CA GLY A 121 -8.07 13.25 -2.92
C GLY A 121 -6.69 13.27 -3.58
N ASP A 122 -5.61 13.18 -2.79
CA ASP A 122 -4.24 13.12 -3.33
C ASP A 122 -3.97 11.80 -4.05
N VAL A 123 -4.55 10.71 -3.55
CA VAL A 123 -4.52 9.39 -4.21
C VAL A 123 -5.32 9.44 -5.51
N LEU A 124 -6.55 9.96 -5.48
CA LEU A 124 -7.39 10.08 -6.67
C LEU A 124 -6.73 10.93 -7.76
N ASN A 125 -6.12 12.06 -7.41
CA ASN A 125 -5.42 12.92 -8.37
C ASN A 125 -4.26 12.19 -9.07
N GLN A 126 -3.52 11.33 -8.36
CA GLN A 126 -2.46 10.51 -8.96
C GLN A 126 -3.05 9.45 -9.89
N VAL A 127 -4.12 8.78 -9.47
CA VAL A 127 -4.81 7.76 -10.28
C VAL A 127 -5.40 8.36 -11.55
N THR A 128 -6.15 9.46 -11.46
CA THR A 128 -6.77 10.07 -12.65
C THR A 128 -5.74 10.68 -13.59
N SER A 129 -4.65 11.26 -13.07
CA SER A 129 -3.51 11.71 -13.88
C SER A 129 -2.86 10.55 -14.64
N PHE A 130 -2.76 9.37 -14.02
CA PHE A 130 -2.28 8.16 -14.68
C PHE A 130 -3.25 7.68 -15.77
N LEU A 131 -4.55 7.54 -15.45
CA LEU A 131 -5.57 7.07 -16.40
C LEU A 131 -5.74 8.01 -17.60
N THR A 132 -5.65 9.33 -17.38
CA THR A 132 -5.67 10.33 -18.47
C THR A 132 -4.54 10.10 -19.48
N LYS A 133 -3.38 9.62 -19.03
CA LYS A 133 -2.21 9.35 -19.89
C LYS A 133 -2.21 7.93 -20.45
N ASN A 134 -3.04 7.03 -19.92
CA ASN A 134 -3.08 5.61 -20.27
C ASN A 134 -4.55 5.14 -20.32
N PRO A 135 -5.34 5.58 -21.31
CA PRO A 135 -6.78 5.38 -21.34
C PRO A 135 -7.24 3.92 -21.53
N SER A 136 -6.32 3.01 -21.89
CA SER A 136 -6.56 1.56 -21.98
C SER A 136 -6.52 0.85 -20.62
N GLU A 137 -6.06 1.53 -19.56
CA GLU A 137 -5.81 0.91 -18.26
C GLU A 137 -7.01 1.08 -17.32
N VAL A 138 -7.17 0.13 -16.40
CA VAL A 138 -8.18 0.17 -15.33
C VAL A 138 -7.49 0.02 -13.99
N VAL A 139 -7.80 0.90 -13.03
CA VAL A 139 -7.31 0.80 -11.65
C VAL A 139 -8.45 0.34 -10.75
N TYR A 140 -8.26 -0.82 -10.13
CA TYR A 140 -9.13 -1.33 -9.09
C TYR A 140 -8.69 -0.75 -7.75
N MET A 141 -9.66 -0.31 -6.96
CA MET A 141 -9.39 0.28 -5.66
C MET A 141 -10.35 -0.28 -4.63
N ARG A 142 -9.79 -0.93 -3.60
CA ARG A 142 -10.53 -1.24 -2.39
C ARG A 142 -10.50 -0.01 -1.50
N LEU A 143 -11.67 0.53 -1.19
CA LEU A 143 -11.81 1.58 -0.18
C LEU A 143 -12.29 0.95 1.13
N LYS A 144 -11.51 1.10 2.21
CA LYS A 144 -11.85 0.57 3.53
C LYS A 144 -11.85 1.68 4.56
N GLN A 145 -12.88 1.74 5.39
CA GLN A 145 -12.88 2.57 6.59
C GLN A 145 -11.89 2.02 7.64
N GLU A 146 -11.00 2.88 8.13
CA GLU A 146 -9.88 2.57 9.01
C GLU A 146 -9.88 3.55 10.18
N ASN A 147 -9.86 3.03 11.41
CA ASN A 147 -9.81 3.83 12.65
C ASN A 147 -10.77 5.03 12.68
N SER A 148 -11.99 4.85 12.19
CA SER A 148 -12.98 5.91 12.13
C SER A 148 -14.16 5.60 13.04
N SER A 149 -14.69 6.64 13.68
CA SER A 149 -15.82 6.57 14.60
C SER A 149 -17.17 6.83 13.94
N VAL A 150 -17.18 7.24 12.66
CA VAL A 150 -18.44 7.47 11.93
C VAL A 150 -19.06 6.15 11.50
N ASN A 151 -20.39 6.12 11.41
CA ASN A 151 -21.10 4.95 10.90
C ASN A 151 -21.08 4.89 9.36
N ASP A 152 -21.50 3.76 8.81
CA ASP A 152 -21.56 3.52 7.37
C ASP A 152 -22.41 4.55 6.62
N GLN A 153 -23.46 5.09 7.24
CA GLN A 153 -24.32 6.10 6.60
C GLN A 153 -23.54 7.39 6.35
N ILE A 154 -22.82 7.89 7.36
CA ILE A 154 -21.99 9.09 7.24
C ILE A 154 -20.83 8.83 6.28
N PHE A 155 -20.16 7.67 6.40
CA PHE A 155 -19.09 7.28 5.49
C PHE A 155 -19.55 7.28 4.03
N ASN A 156 -20.68 6.63 3.74
CA ASN A 156 -21.25 6.58 2.39
C ASN A 156 -21.71 7.96 1.92
N GLN A 157 -22.24 8.81 2.80
CA GLN A 157 -22.58 10.18 2.44
C GLN A 157 -21.34 10.96 1.99
N VAL A 158 -20.26 10.94 2.78
CA VAL A 158 -18.99 11.62 2.42
C VAL A 158 -18.43 11.05 1.13
N LEU A 159 -18.39 9.72 0.97
CA LEU A 159 -17.93 9.07 -0.27
C LEU A 159 -18.71 9.58 -1.49
N ASN A 160 -20.03 9.59 -1.42
CA ASN A 160 -20.89 10.00 -2.52
C ASN A 160 -20.76 11.49 -2.84
N GLU A 161 -20.87 12.35 -1.82
CA GLU A 161 -20.96 13.80 -2.00
C GLU A 161 -19.60 14.44 -2.29
N LYS A 162 -18.54 14.00 -1.60
CA LYS A 162 -17.20 14.61 -1.71
C LYS A 162 -16.40 14.05 -2.87
N TYR A 163 -16.60 12.78 -3.23
CA TYR A 163 -15.75 12.06 -4.19
C TYR A 163 -16.50 11.59 -5.44
N LEU A 164 -17.53 10.75 -5.32
CA LEU A 164 -18.17 10.13 -6.50
C LEU A 164 -18.92 11.14 -7.38
N LYS A 165 -19.55 12.16 -6.79
CA LYS A 165 -20.25 13.24 -7.51
C LYS A 165 -19.33 14.41 -7.90
N ASN A 166 -18.09 14.41 -7.45
CA ASN A 166 -17.17 15.52 -7.65
C ASN A 166 -16.75 15.61 -9.12
N SER A 167 -16.90 16.80 -9.74
CA SER A 167 -16.58 17.01 -11.15
C SER A 167 -15.12 16.70 -11.51
N CYS A 168 -14.20 16.71 -10.55
CA CYS A 168 -12.80 16.37 -10.77
C CYS A 168 -12.57 14.86 -11.02
N TRP A 169 -13.44 13.99 -10.53
CA TRP A 169 -13.22 12.53 -10.54
C TRP A 169 -14.42 11.70 -11.00
N LYS A 170 -15.62 12.27 -11.06
CA LYS A 170 -16.88 11.54 -11.35
C LYS A 170 -16.78 10.68 -12.63
N ASP A 171 -16.11 11.17 -13.66
CA ASP A 171 -16.03 10.52 -14.97
C ASP A 171 -14.99 9.38 -15.00
N PHE A 172 -14.23 9.19 -13.91
CA PHE A 172 -13.26 8.10 -13.75
C PHE A 172 -13.81 6.92 -12.92
N PHE A 173 -14.96 7.07 -12.27
CA PHE A 173 -15.56 5.99 -11.49
C PHE A 173 -16.52 5.16 -12.35
N ILE A 174 -16.34 3.85 -12.33
CA ILE A 174 -17.35 2.91 -12.82
C ILE A 174 -18.29 2.61 -11.66
N THR A 175 -19.46 3.25 -11.64
CA THR A 175 -20.46 3.11 -10.57
C THR A 175 -21.41 1.92 -10.77
N GLU A 176 -21.30 1.19 -11.88
CA GLU A 176 -22.23 0.12 -12.26
C GLU A 176 -21.80 -1.31 -11.88
N ILE A 177 -20.68 -1.48 -11.17
CA ILE A 177 -20.24 -2.82 -10.75
C ILE A 177 -20.90 -3.18 -9.41
N VAL A 178 -22.15 -3.66 -9.49
CA VAL A 178 -22.80 -4.38 -8.39
C VAL A 178 -22.17 -5.78 -8.32
N ILE A 179 -21.03 -5.92 -7.64
CA ILE A 179 -20.64 -7.23 -7.13
C ILE A 179 -21.44 -7.42 -5.85
N LYS A 180 -22.62 -8.05 -5.98
CA LYS A 180 -23.23 -8.76 -4.85
C LYS A 180 -22.31 -9.92 -4.52
N LEU A 181 -21.49 -9.76 -3.49
CA LEU A 181 -20.91 -10.90 -2.77
C LEU A 181 -21.99 -11.53 -1.88
#